data_AF-A0A6G8FLG9-F1
#
_entry.id   AF-A0A6G8FLG9-F1
#
_cell.length_a   1.000
_cell.length_b   1.000
_cell.length_c   1.000
_cell.angle_alpha   90.00
_cell.angle_beta   90.00
_cell.angle_gamma   90.00
#
_symmetry.space_group_name_H-M   'P 1'
#
loop_
_entity.id
_entity.type
_entity.pdbx_description
1 polymer ?
#
loop_
_entity_poly.entity_id
_entity_poly.type
_entity_poly.pdbx_seq_one_letter_code
_entity_poly.pdbx_strand_id
1 'polypeptide(L)'
;MDGVYSDLAAQDQGNVDLAKDKATSDLDKAAAVAKDAIDALQNLSAEEKAAAKTAIDQATTAAKDAVSGASTAADAAAASAAGQSTVAEVVTDATLRDAKLAAVKELDAKAASVKKAIDALTTVSEADKAAAKAAVDRVLAAAKEAVNAAPAAADANAASKAGKLAMDDVLIKLTSSSEGSSTSAVKPASPEQPNNGLASTGGEIQAALVLGMLVLCVGALVLSTRLRASRR
;
A
#
# COMPACT_ATOMS: atom_id res chain seq x y z
N MET A 1 18.92 -10.61 63.94
CA MET A 1 19.05 -10.87 62.48
C MET A 1 18.33 -9.81 61.67
N ASP A 2 17.36 -9.12 62.28
CA ASP A 2 16.34 -8.30 61.60
C ASP A 2 16.90 -7.05 60.89
N GLY A 3 17.91 -6.39 61.46
CA GLY A 3 18.47 -5.14 60.90
C GLY A 3 19.17 -5.30 59.54
N VAL A 4 19.87 -6.41 59.29
CA VAL A 4 20.53 -6.62 57.98
C VAL A 4 19.50 -6.95 56.89
N TYR A 5 18.35 -7.52 57.28
CA TYR A 5 17.27 -7.86 56.36
C TYR A 5 16.43 -6.61 55.98
N SER A 6 16.20 -5.68 56.91
CA SER A 6 15.51 -4.41 56.60
C SER A 6 16.28 -3.54 55.62
N ASP A 7 17.60 -3.44 55.80
CA ASP A 7 18.43 -2.54 54.98
C ASP A 7 18.55 -3.06 53.53
N LEU A 8 18.65 -4.38 53.36
CA LEU A 8 18.65 -5.01 52.03
C LEU A 8 17.31 -4.84 51.31
N ALA A 9 16.19 -4.98 52.02
CA ALA A 9 14.85 -4.76 51.45
C ALA A 9 14.62 -3.29 51.05
N ALA A 10 15.12 -2.34 51.84
CA ALA A 10 15.07 -0.91 51.51
C ALA A 10 15.92 -0.57 50.27
N GLN A 11 17.10 -1.19 50.13
CA GLN A 11 17.95 -1.02 48.95
C GLN A 11 17.31 -1.61 47.69
N ASP A 12 16.67 -2.78 47.78
CA ASP A 12 15.96 -3.39 46.66
C ASP A 12 14.77 -2.53 46.21
N GLN A 13 13.97 -2.02 47.15
CA GLN A 13 12.89 -1.08 46.85
C GLN A 13 13.39 0.19 46.14
N GLY A 14 14.50 0.78 46.61
CA GLY A 14 15.12 1.94 45.96
C GLY A 14 15.57 1.66 44.52
N ASN A 15 16.04 0.45 44.22
CA ASN A 15 16.36 0.03 42.85
C ASN A 15 15.09 -0.12 41.98
N VAL A 16 13.98 -0.60 42.54
CA VAL A 16 12.69 -0.68 41.84
C VAL A 16 12.17 0.71 41.48
N ASP A 17 12.21 1.67 42.41
CA ASP A 17 11.71 3.02 42.17
C ASP A 17 12.56 3.77 41.11
N LEU A 18 13.89 3.66 41.16
CA LEU A 18 14.78 4.16 40.11
C LEU A 18 14.50 3.53 38.73
N ALA A 19 14.15 2.24 38.70
CA ALA A 19 13.77 1.56 37.46
C ALA A 19 12.43 2.09 36.91
N LYS A 20 11.45 2.40 37.77
CA LYS A 20 10.16 3.01 37.38
C LYS A 20 10.33 4.42 36.83
N ASP A 21 11.16 5.25 37.46
CA ASP A 21 11.46 6.60 36.99
C ASP A 21 12.11 6.57 35.59
N LYS A 22 13.10 5.70 35.40
CA LYS A 22 13.73 5.50 34.10
C LYS A 22 12.75 4.98 33.05
N ALA A 23 11.97 3.96 33.39
CA ALA A 23 10.95 3.37 32.52
C ALA A 23 9.90 4.40 32.06
N THR A 24 9.50 5.30 32.96
CA THR A 24 8.57 6.41 32.69
C THR A 24 9.21 7.46 31.77
N SER A 25 10.45 7.86 32.06
CA SER A 25 11.21 8.82 31.23
C SER A 25 11.44 8.32 29.80
N ASP A 26 11.70 7.01 29.63
CA ASP A 26 11.91 6.42 28.32
C ASP A 26 10.60 6.29 27.52
N LEU A 27 9.47 6.03 28.19
CA LEU A 27 8.13 6.11 27.58
C LEU A 27 7.81 7.53 27.11
N ASP A 28 8.11 8.58 27.89
CA ASP A 28 7.91 9.98 27.47
C ASP A 28 8.73 10.35 26.22
N LYS A 29 9.99 9.93 26.15
CA LYS A 29 10.85 10.14 24.97
C LYS A 29 10.31 9.41 23.75
N ALA A 30 9.91 8.14 23.91
CA ALA A 30 9.33 7.36 22.82
C ALA A 30 8.02 7.99 22.31
N ALA A 31 7.16 8.46 23.22
CA ALA A 31 5.92 9.16 22.89
C ALA A 31 6.16 10.49 22.17
N ALA A 32 7.18 11.26 22.55
CA ALA A 32 7.56 12.50 21.86
C ALA A 32 8.05 12.22 20.43
N VAL A 33 9.04 11.33 20.28
CA VAL A 33 9.58 10.93 18.97
C VAL A 33 8.48 10.36 18.05
N ALA A 34 7.55 9.58 18.60
CA ALA A 34 6.41 9.07 17.86
C ALA A 34 5.48 10.18 17.37
N LYS A 35 5.16 11.18 18.20
CA LYS A 35 4.32 12.33 17.79
C LYS A 35 4.99 13.18 16.72
N ASP A 36 6.30 13.39 16.82
CA ASP A 36 7.09 14.12 15.79
C ASP A 36 7.08 13.36 14.46
N ALA A 37 7.21 12.03 14.50
CA ALA A 37 7.09 11.18 13.31
C ALA A 37 5.70 11.29 12.66
N ILE A 38 4.61 11.32 13.45
CA ILE A 38 3.24 11.56 12.95
C ILE A 38 3.10 12.95 12.31
N ASP A 39 3.71 13.99 12.89
CA ASP A 39 3.67 15.34 12.30
C ASP A 39 4.41 15.41 10.95
N ALA A 40 5.49 14.66 10.79
CA ALA A 40 6.27 14.62 9.55
C ALA A 40 5.56 13.95 8.36
N LEU A 41 4.50 13.15 8.61
CA LEU A 41 3.70 12.50 7.55
C LEU A 41 3.03 13.55 6.64
N GLN A 42 3.10 13.40 5.31
CA GLN A 42 2.73 14.46 4.36
C GLN A 42 1.34 14.28 3.73
N ASN A 43 0.73 13.11 3.88
CA ASN A 43 -0.47 12.71 3.18
C ASN A 43 -1.69 12.51 4.08
N LEU A 44 -1.49 12.21 5.37
CA LEU A 44 -2.55 12.20 6.39
C LEU A 44 -3.20 13.58 6.55
N SER A 45 -4.50 13.60 6.86
CA SER A 45 -5.20 14.79 7.30
C SER A 45 -4.77 15.23 8.71
N ALA A 46 -5.12 16.46 9.11
CA ALA A 46 -4.86 16.95 10.46
C ALA A 46 -5.60 16.12 11.53
N GLU A 47 -6.82 15.69 11.21
CA GLU A 47 -7.67 14.84 12.05
C GLU A 47 -7.09 13.43 12.20
N GLU A 48 -6.56 12.85 11.11
CA GLU A 48 -5.89 11.54 11.15
C GLU A 48 -4.60 11.58 11.99
N LYS A 49 -3.81 12.65 11.86
CA LYS A 49 -2.65 12.89 12.73
C LYS A 49 -3.05 13.05 14.19
N ALA A 50 -4.08 13.84 14.46
CA ALA A 50 -4.59 14.04 15.83
C ALA A 50 -5.04 12.72 16.46
N ALA A 51 -5.77 11.88 15.72
CA ALA A 51 -6.19 10.56 16.18
C ALA A 51 -5.00 9.64 16.49
N ALA A 52 -3.98 9.59 15.62
CA ALA A 52 -2.77 8.81 15.87
C ALA A 52 -1.99 9.32 17.11
N LYS A 53 -1.89 10.63 17.30
CA LYS A 53 -1.29 11.23 18.51
C LYS A 53 -2.08 10.87 19.78
N THR A 54 -3.41 10.91 19.74
CA THR A 54 -4.27 10.47 20.85
C THR A 54 -4.06 8.99 21.20
N ALA A 55 -3.91 8.12 20.19
CA ALA A 55 -3.59 6.71 20.41
C ALA A 55 -2.19 6.52 21.04
N ILE A 56 -1.19 7.31 20.64
CA ILE A 56 0.13 7.34 21.29
C ILE A 56 -0.01 7.76 22.76
N ASP A 57 -0.77 8.80 23.08
CA ASP A 57 -0.98 9.26 24.46
C ASP A 57 -1.69 8.20 25.32
N GLN A 58 -2.71 7.52 24.78
CA GLN A 58 -3.39 6.42 25.45
C GLN A 58 -2.45 5.23 25.73
N ALA A 59 -1.69 4.78 24.73
CA ALA A 59 -0.71 3.70 24.88
C ALA A 59 0.39 4.06 25.89
N THR A 60 0.89 5.31 25.84
CA THR A 60 1.90 5.81 26.79
C THR A 60 1.36 5.84 28.22
N THR A 61 0.11 6.27 28.40
CA THR A 61 -0.55 6.32 29.72
C THR A 61 -0.71 4.92 30.31
N ALA A 62 -1.30 3.99 29.55
CA ALA A 62 -1.47 2.60 29.98
C ALA A 62 -0.13 1.90 30.31
N ALA A 63 0.93 2.21 29.56
CA ALA A 63 2.27 1.72 29.85
C ALA A 63 2.87 2.30 31.14
N LYS A 64 2.66 3.60 31.42
CA LYS A 64 3.07 4.23 32.70
C LYS A 64 2.30 3.65 33.88
N ASP A 65 1.01 3.39 33.73
CA ASP A 65 0.19 2.75 34.77
C ASP A 65 0.76 1.35 35.09
N ALA A 66 1.09 0.56 34.06
CA ALA A 66 1.74 -0.75 34.22
C ALA A 66 3.13 -0.66 34.88
N VAL A 67 3.95 0.34 34.51
CA VAL A 67 5.23 0.63 35.17
C VAL A 67 5.03 0.99 36.64
N SER A 68 4.01 1.79 36.97
CA SER A 68 3.73 2.18 38.37
C SER A 68 3.37 0.98 39.25
N GLY A 69 2.60 0.03 38.69
CA GLY A 69 2.18 -1.22 39.34
C GLY A 69 3.25 -2.32 39.37
N ALA A 70 4.42 -2.12 38.76
CA ALA A 70 5.51 -3.09 38.77
C ALA A 70 6.02 -3.36 40.20
N SER A 71 6.25 -4.63 40.54
CA SER A 71 6.82 -5.03 41.84
C SER A 71 8.34 -5.17 41.81
N THR A 72 8.94 -5.37 40.63
CA THR A 72 10.38 -5.47 40.45
C THR A 72 10.88 -4.52 39.35
N ALA A 73 12.20 -4.25 39.36
CA ALA A 73 12.85 -3.49 38.28
C ALA A 73 12.73 -4.19 36.90
N ALA A 74 12.65 -5.52 36.89
CA ALA A 74 12.44 -6.30 35.67
C ALA A 74 11.01 -6.11 35.12
N ASP A 75 10.00 -6.11 35.98
CA ASP A 75 8.60 -5.85 35.58
C ASP A 75 8.43 -4.44 35.03
N ALA A 76 9.07 -3.44 35.66
CA ALA A 76 9.04 -2.05 35.20
C ALA A 76 9.70 -1.91 33.81
N ALA A 77 10.83 -2.59 33.58
CA ALA A 77 11.48 -2.61 32.28
C ALA A 77 10.62 -3.31 31.21
N ALA A 78 9.98 -4.44 31.55
CA ALA A 78 9.09 -5.17 30.65
C ALA A 78 7.84 -4.35 30.27
N ALA A 79 7.21 -3.67 31.23
CA ALA A 79 6.07 -2.78 31.01
C ALA A 79 6.44 -1.60 30.09
N SER A 80 7.61 -0.98 30.31
CA SER A 80 8.12 0.08 29.42
C SER A 80 8.37 -0.44 28.00
N ALA A 81 9.01 -1.59 27.84
CA ALA A 81 9.29 -2.19 26.54
C ALA A 81 8.00 -2.53 25.76
N ALA A 82 6.99 -3.09 26.44
CA ALA A 82 5.68 -3.36 25.85
C ALA A 82 4.99 -2.06 25.39
N GLY A 83 4.99 -1.02 26.24
CA GLY A 83 4.44 0.29 25.88
C GLY A 83 5.13 0.96 24.70
N GLN A 84 6.46 0.92 24.64
CA GLN A 84 7.23 1.40 23.49
C GLN A 84 6.89 0.63 22.21
N SER A 85 6.65 -0.68 22.30
CA SER A 85 6.18 -1.49 21.16
C SER A 85 4.81 -1.04 20.65
N THR A 86 3.84 -0.81 21.53
CA THR A 86 2.50 -0.32 21.15
C THR A 86 2.56 1.09 20.54
N VAL A 87 3.40 1.99 21.10
CA VAL A 87 3.63 3.33 20.53
C VAL A 87 4.25 3.24 19.12
N ALA A 88 5.20 2.33 18.90
CA ALA A 88 5.81 2.09 17.58
C ALA A 88 4.84 1.47 16.57
N GLU A 89 3.90 0.63 17.01
CA GLU A 89 2.84 0.06 16.18
C GLU A 89 1.92 1.17 15.61
N VAL A 90 1.48 2.12 16.45
CA VAL A 90 0.68 3.28 16.00
C VAL A 90 1.41 4.12 14.94
N VAL A 91 2.72 4.33 15.10
CA VAL A 91 3.54 5.04 14.09
C VAL A 91 3.66 4.22 12.80
N THR A 92 3.76 2.90 12.90
CA THR A 92 3.84 1.99 11.75
C THR A 92 2.54 2.02 10.93
N ASP A 93 1.39 1.95 11.59
CA ASP A 93 0.07 2.01 10.96
C ASP A 93 -0.18 3.37 10.28
N ALA A 94 0.16 4.47 10.95
CA ALA A 94 0.05 5.81 10.37
C ALA A 94 0.98 5.98 9.15
N THR A 95 2.21 5.47 9.22
CA THR A 95 3.17 5.50 8.09
C THR A 95 2.67 4.66 6.90
N LEU A 96 2.07 3.49 7.16
CA LEU A 96 1.45 2.68 6.11
C LEU A 96 0.27 3.41 5.47
N ARG A 97 -0.56 4.09 6.27
CA ARG A 97 -1.69 4.89 5.77
C ARG A 97 -1.21 6.07 4.93
N ASP A 98 -0.13 6.75 5.31
CA ASP A 98 0.48 7.83 4.53
C ASP A 98 0.93 7.35 3.15
N ALA A 99 1.65 6.22 3.11
CA ALA A 99 2.12 5.61 1.87
C ALA A 99 0.97 5.19 0.95
N LYS A 100 -0.13 4.65 1.50
CA LYS A 100 -1.35 4.34 0.73
C LYS A 100 -2.00 5.59 0.14
N LEU A 101 -2.14 6.66 0.93
CA LEU A 101 -2.69 7.93 0.45
C LEU A 101 -1.82 8.56 -0.63
N ALA A 102 -0.49 8.51 -0.50
CA ALA A 102 0.44 8.94 -1.54
C ALA A 102 0.24 8.12 -2.84
N ALA A 103 0.25 6.79 -2.75
CA ALA A 103 0.04 5.88 -3.86
C ALA A 103 -1.30 6.12 -4.60
N VAL A 104 -2.40 6.40 -3.86
CA VAL A 104 -3.70 6.73 -4.45
C VAL A 104 -3.65 8.07 -5.21
N LYS A 105 -3.07 9.13 -4.62
CA LYS A 105 -2.89 10.44 -5.30
C LYS A 105 -2.10 10.29 -6.60
N GLU A 106 -1.04 9.50 -6.58
CA GLU A 106 -0.22 9.23 -7.76
C GLU A 106 -0.97 8.46 -8.87
N LEU A 107 -1.82 7.50 -8.49
CA LEU A 107 -2.67 6.75 -9.42
C LEU A 107 -3.71 7.66 -10.08
N ASP A 108 -4.35 8.55 -9.31
CA ASP A 108 -5.30 9.53 -9.83
C ASP A 108 -4.63 10.51 -10.81
N ALA A 109 -3.46 11.04 -10.46
CA ALA A 109 -2.68 11.90 -11.34
C ALA A 109 -2.28 11.19 -12.64
N LYS A 110 -1.89 9.90 -12.56
CA LYS A 110 -1.58 9.08 -13.73
C LYS A 110 -2.80 8.86 -14.62
N ALA A 111 -3.93 8.47 -14.04
CA ALA A 111 -5.16 8.25 -14.79
C ALA A 111 -5.62 9.52 -15.52
N ALA A 112 -5.58 10.68 -14.85
CA ALA A 112 -5.89 11.97 -15.49
C ALA A 112 -4.93 12.29 -16.66
N SER A 113 -3.63 12.05 -16.49
CA SER A 113 -2.61 12.25 -17.54
C SER A 113 -2.84 11.33 -18.75
N VAL A 114 -3.11 10.04 -18.51
CA VAL A 114 -3.36 9.05 -19.58
C VAL A 114 -4.66 9.36 -20.32
N LYS A 115 -5.75 9.74 -19.63
CA LYS A 115 -7.01 10.17 -20.28
C LYS A 115 -6.79 11.39 -21.18
N LYS A 116 -6.03 12.39 -20.71
CA LYS A 116 -5.66 13.56 -21.52
C LYS A 116 -4.86 13.18 -22.77
N ALA A 117 -3.97 12.19 -22.67
CA ALA A 117 -3.25 11.67 -23.83
C ALA A 117 -4.17 10.94 -24.83
N ILE A 118 -5.14 10.15 -24.34
CA ILE A 118 -6.18 9.51 -25.16
C ILE A 118 -7.03 10.55 -25.90
N ASP A 119 -7.47 11.61 -25.21
CA ASP A 119 -8.28 12.68 -25.80
C ASP A 119 -7.56 13.40 -26.95
N ALA A 120 -6.24 13.58 -26.83
CA ALA A 120 -5.38 14.24 -27.81
C ALA A 120 -5.11 13.42 -29.09
N LEU A 121 -5.50 12.14 -29.15
CA LEU A 121 -5.33 11.31 -30.36
C LEU A 121 -6.28 11.78 -31.47
N THR A 122 -5.74 12.21 -32.62
CA THR A 122 -6.53 12.74 -33.73
C THR A 122 -6.98 11.67 -34.74
N THR A 123 -6.35 10.50 -34.74
CA THR A 123 -6.61 9.39 -35.68
C THR A 123 -7.54 8.31 -35.13
N VAL A 124 -7.92 8.39 -33.84
CA VAL A 124 -8.70 7.39 -33.12
C VAL A 124 -10.15 7.85 -32.97
N SER A 125 -11.12 6.96 -33.15
CA SER A 125 -12.54 7.31 -33.04
C SER A 125 -12.93 7.71 -31.61
N GLU A 126 -13.92 8.58 -31.47
CA GLU A 126 -14.44 8.99 -30.14
C GLU A 126 -15.03 7.81 -29.35
N ALA A 127 -15.53 6.77 -30.04
CA ALA A 127 -16.00 5.55 -29.41
C ALA A 127 -14.84 4.75 -28.78
N ASP A 128 -13.73 4.59 -29.51
CA ASP A 128 -12.54 3.89 -29.02
C ASP A 128 -11.86 4.67 -27.88
N LYS A 129 -11.80 6.00 -27.99
CA LYS A 129 -11.36 6.88 -26.89
C LYS A 129 -12.22 6.71 -25.65
N ALA A 130 -13.54 6.69 -25.79
CA ALA A 130 -14.46 6.49 -24.67
C ALA A 130 -14.25 5.11 -24.02
N ALA A 131 -14.12 4.05 -24.82
CA ALA A 131 -13.82 2.70 -24.35
C ALA A 131 -12.47 2.63 -23.62
N ALA A 132 -11.43 3.28 -24.14
CA ALA A 132 -10.11 3.34 -23.51
C ALA A 132 -10.12 4.13 -22.20
N LYS A 133 -10.81 5.27 -22.14
CA LYS A 133 -10.98 6.05 -20.88
C LYS A 133 -11.72 5.22 -19.81
N ALA A 134 -12.74 4.46 -20.20
CA ALA A 134 -13.43 3.53 -19.30
C ALA A 134 -12.53 2.34 -18.87
N ALA A 135 -11.61 1.88 -19.73
CA ALA A 135 -10.60 0.88 -19.34
C ALA A 135 -9.59 1.45 -18.33
N VAL A 136 -9.13 2.71 -18.50
CA VAL A 136 -8.30 3.41 -17.51
C VAL A 136 -9.02 3.52 -16.16
N ASP A 137 -10.33 3.81 -16.14
CA ASP A 137 -11.10 3.85 -14.88
C ASP A 137 -11.18 2.49 -14.17
N ARG A 138 -11.35 1.40 -14.92
CA ARG A 138 -11.34 0.03 -14.35
C ARG A 138 -9.97 -0.33 -13.78
N VAL A 139 -8.89 0.02 -14.48
CA VAL A 139 -7.51 -0.18 -14.01
C VAL A 139 -7.23 0.68 -12.77
N LEU A 140 -7.69 1.93 -12.74
CA LEU A 140 -7.57 2.82 -11.59
C LEU A 140 -8.27 2.24 -10.36
N ALA A 141 -9.52 1.78 -10.51
CA ALA A 141 -10.25 1.15 -9.41
C ALA A 141 -9.52 -0.10 -8.88
N ALA A 142 -9.10 -1.02 -9.77
CA ALA A 142 -8.38 -2.22 -9.38
C ALA A 142 -7.02 -1.91 -8.70
N ALA A 143 -6.30 -0.87 -9.16
CA ALA A 143 -5.05 -0.44 -8.55
C ALA A 143 -5.26 0.19 -7.17
N LYS A 144 -6.32 0.98 -6.97
CA LYS A 144 -6.68 1.51 -5.64
C LYS A 144 -7.04 0.40 -4.66
N GLU A 145 -7.80 -0.60 -5.08
CA GLU A 145 -8.08 -1.78 -4.24
C GLU A 145 -6.81 -2.55 -3.87
N ALA A 146 -5.89 -2.74 -4.80
CA ALA A 146 -4.58 -3.36 -4.53
C ALA A 146 -3.72 -2.55 -3.55
N VAL A 147 -3.72 -1.21 -3.65
CA VAL A 147 -3.07 -0.31 -2.69
C VAL A 147 -3.73 -0.38 -1.30
N ASN A 148 -5.06 -0.40 -1.25
CA ASN A 148 -5.82 -0.51 0.00
C ASN A 148 -5.52 -1.84 0.72
N ALA A 149 -5.46 -2.95 -0.03
CA ALA A 149 -5.15 -4.29 0.48
C ALA A 149 -3.68 -4.51 0.87
N ALA A 150 -2.76 -3.61 0.50
CA ALA A 150 -1.32 -3.77 0.76
C ALA A 150 -1.00 -3.84 2.27
N PRO A 151 -0.24 -4.84 2.74
CA PRO A 151 0.10 -4.97 4.16
C PRO A 151 1.32 -4.12 4.57
N ALA A 152 2.12 -3.64 3.62
CA ALA A 152 3.27 -2.76 3.88
C ALA A 152 3.40 -1.65 2.83
N ALA A 153 4.14 -0.59 3.15
CA ALA A 153 4.35 0.56 2.25
C ALA A 153 5.04 0.16 0.94
N ALA A 154 5.95 -0.83 0.98
CA ALA A 154 6.58 -1.39 -0.21
C ALA A 154 5.57 -2.06 -1.15
N ASP A 155 4.60 -2.79 -0.61
CA ASP A 155 3.53 -3.43 -1.39
C ASP A 155 2.57 -2.39 -1.99
N ALA A 156 2.23 -1.33 -1.24
CA ALA A 156 1.42 -0.22 -1.72
C ALA A 156 2.11 0.50 -2.91
N ASN A 157 3.43 0.75 -2.80
CA ASN A 157 4.22 1.32 -3.89
C ASN A 157 4.32 0.38 -5.10
N ALA A 158 4.44 -0.93 -4.89
CA ALA A 158 4.42 -1.92 -5.96
C ALA A 158 3.07 -1.96 -6.69
N ALA A 159 1.95 -1.91 -5.94
CA ALA A 159 0.60 -1.83 -6.49
C ALA A 159 0.36 -0.54 -7.29
N SER A 160 0.78 0.62 -6.77
CA SER A 160 0.78 1.90 -7.49
C SER A 160 1.54 1.80 -8.81
N LYS A 161 2.78 1.27 -8.78
CA LYS A 161 3.61 1.10 -9.97
C LYS A 161 2.96 0.17 -11.01
N ALA A 162 2.40 -0.96 -10.59
CA ALA A 162 1.70 -1.88 -11.47
C ALA A 162 0.46 -1.24 -12.10
N GLY A 163 -0.35 -0.52 -11.32
CA GLY A 163 -1.50 0.23 -11.81
C GLY A 163 -1.12 1.30 -12.84
N LYS A 164 -0.07 2.09 -12.57
CA LYS A 164 0.45 3.10 -13.50
C LYS A 164 0.87 2.49 -14.84
N LEU A 165 1.58 1.37 -14.82
CA LEU A 165 2.00 0.64 -16.03
C LEU A 165 0.81 0.07 -16.80
N ALA A 166 -0.20 -0.46 -16.11
CA ALA A 166 -1.42 -0.96 -16.74
C ALA A 166 -2.25 0.18 -17.39
N MET A 167 -2.20 1.40 -16.88
CA MET A 167 -2.81 2.57 -17.54
C MET A 167 -2.05 2.97 -18.81
N ASP A 168 -0.72 2.94 -18.79
CA ASP A 168 0.11 3.19 -19.97
C ASP A 168 -0.15 2.15 -21.07
N ASP A 169 -0.27 0.88 -20.70
CA ASP A 169 -0.59 -0.23 -21.61
C ASP A 169 -1.94 -0.04 -22.32
N VAL A 170 -2.96 0.56 -21.67
CA VAL A 170 -4.22 0.94 -22.34
C VAL A 170 -4.00 1.97 -23.45
N LEU A 171 -3.17 3.00 -23.21
CA LEU A 171 -2.85 4.01 -24.22
C LEU A 171 -2.01 3.42 -25.36
N ILE A 172 -1.00 2.61 -25.04
CA ILE A 172 -0.13 1.95 -26.03
C ILE A 172 -0.97 1.07 -26.96
N LYS A 173 -1.85 0.23 -26.42
CA LYS A 173 -2.75 -0.64 -27.21
C LYS A 173 -3.67 0.18 -28.13
N LEU A 174 -4.18 1.31 -27.65
CA LEU A 174 -5.03 2.20 -28.44
C LEU A 174 -4.27 2.78 -29.65
N THR A 175 -3.01 3.20 -29.46
CA THR A 175 -2.19 3.72 -30.56
C THR A 175 -1.71 2.63 -31.51
N SER A 176 -1.28 1.47 -31.00
CA SER A 176 -0.78 0.36 -31.82
C SER A 176 -1.87 -0.30 -32.68
N SER A 177 -3.13 -0.31 -32.24
CA SER A 177 -4.26 -0.73 -33.08
C SER A 177 -4.51 0.20 -34.28
N SER A 178 -3.97 1.43 -34.29
CA SER A 178 -4.17 2.38 -35.40
C SER A 178 -3.14 2.26 -36.53
N GLU A 179 -2.02 1.55 -36.33
CA GLU A 179 -0.95 1.41 -37.34
C GLU A 179 -1.25 0.34 -38.41
N GLY A 180 -2.43 -0.30 -38.37
CA GLY A 180 -2.84 -1.38 -39.26
C GLY A 180 -3.46 -0.98 -40.60
N SER A 181 -3.22 0.24 -41.12
CA SER A 181 -3.87 0.72 -42.36
C SER A 181 -2.95 1.55 -43.27
N SER A 182 -1.74 1.06 -43.55
CA SER A 182 -0.76 1.72 -44.43
C SER A 182 0.03 0.75 -45.32
N THR A 183 -0.65 -0.01 -46.19
CA THR A 183 0.00 -0.65 -47.37
C THR A 183 -0.58 -0.08 -48.65
N SER A 184 0.16 0.86 -49.24
CA SER A 184 -0.21 1.55 -50.48
C SER A 184 -0.32 0.57 -51.65
N ALA A 185 -1.45 0.62 -52.38
CA ALA A 185 -1.70 -0.25 -53.51
C ALA A 185 -0.94 0.22 -54.77
N VAL A 186 0.10 -0.52 -55.16
CA VAL A 186 0.71 -0.41 -56.50
C VAL A 186 0.50 -1.73 -57.26
N LYS A 187 -0.45 -1.69 -58.22
CA LYS A 187 -0.74 -2.71 -59.25
C LYS A 187 0.43 -2.75 -60.27
N PRO A 188 0.91 -3.91 -60.80
CA PRO A 188 0.14 -4.99 -61.47
C PRO A 188 0.54 -6.44 -61.04
N ALA A 189 -0.02 -7.56 -61.55
CA ALA A 189 -1.03 -7.84 -62.59
C ALA A 189 -1.86 -9.12 -62.29
N SER A 190 -2.64 -9.60 -63.27
CA SER A 190 -3.32 -10.93 -63.33
C SER A 190 -2.66 -11.81 -64.45
N PRO A 191 -2.96 -13.11 -64.64
CA PRO A 191 -4.14 -13.91 -64.21
C PRO A 191 -3.77 -15.08 -63.25
N GLU A 192 -4.65 -16.00 -62.79
CA GLU A 192 -5.99 -16.45 -63.22
C GLU A 192 -6.74 -17.13 -62.03
N GLN A 193 -8.08 -17.26 -62.08
CA GLN A 193 -8.89 -18.03 -61.10
C GLN A 193 -9.51 -19.29 -61.75
N PRO A 194 -9.94 -20.30 -60.97
CA PRO A 194 -11.38 -20.35 -60.67
C PRO A 194 -11.76 -20.69 -59.21
N ASN A 195 -12.81 -19.99 -58.79
CA ASN A 195 -13.57 -20.01 -57.53
C ASN A 195 -14.42 -21.29 -57.30
N ASN A 196 -14.57 -21.75 -56.05
CA ASN A 196 -15.88 -22.02 -55.37
C ASN A 196 -15.74 -22.77 -54.02
N GLY A 197 -16.52 -22.39 -52.98
CA GLY A 197 -16.65 -23.23 -51.77
C GLY A 197 -17.15 -22.60 -50.44
N LEU A 198 -18.31 -21.94 -50.45
CA LEU A 198 -19.23 -21.66 -49.31
C LEU A 198 -18.70 -21.53 -47.85
N ALA A 199 -18.76 -20.29 -47.35
CA ALA A 199 -19.34 -19.84 -46.07
C ALA A 199 -19.28 -20.69 -44.78
N SER A 200 -18.75 -20.10 -43.70
CA SER A 200 -19.45 -20.07 -42.41
C SER A 200 -19.09 -18.84 -41.55
N THR A 201 -20.07 -18.38 -40.79
CA THR A 201 -20.07 -17.37 -39.70
C THR A 201 -18.81 -17.42 -38.83
N GLY A 202 -18.25 -16.32 -38.31
CA GLY A 202 -18.91 -15.24 -37.56
C GLY A 202 -18.15 -15.12 -36.22
N GLY A 203 -17.71 -13.92 -35.83
CA GLY A 203 -16.71 -13.78 -34.77
C GLY A 203 -17.29 -13.81 -33.35
N GLU A 204 -16.46 -14.17 -32.36
CA GLU A 204 -16.75 -13.87 -30.95
C GLU A 204 -15.48 -13.75 -30.08
N ILE A 205 -15.24 -12.52 -29.61
CA ILE A 205 -14.74 -12.11 -28.28
C ILE A 205 -13.73 -13.04 -27.56
N GLN A 206 -12.42 -12.76 -27.68
CA GLN A 206 -11.36 -13.24 -26.77
C GLN A 206 -10.77 -12.13 -25.88
N ALA A 207 -11.54 -11.06 -25.62
CA ALA A 207 -11.07 -9.85 -24.93
C ALA A 207 -11.17 -9.90 -23.38
N ALA A 208 -11.64 -11.00 -22.78
CA ALA A 208 -12.04 -11.03 -21.37
C ALA A 208 -11.02 -11.65 -20.39
N LEU A 209 -10.03 -12.44 -20.85
CA LEU A 209 -9.27 -13.33 -19.94
C LEU A 209 -7.95 -12.76 -19.40
N VAL A 210 -7.29 -11.85 -20.13
CA VAL A 210 -5.89 -11.47 -19.83
C VAL A 210 -5.77 -10.48 -18.66
N LEU A 211 -6.74 -9.57 -18.48
CA LEU A 211 -6.65 -8.53 -17.44
C LEU A 211 -6.86 -9.07 -16.01
N GLY A 212 -7.59 -10.18 -15.86
CA GLY A 212 -7.78 -10.84 -14.56
C GLY A 212 -6.53 -11.56 -14.06
N MET A 213 -5.69 -12.08 -14.97
CA MET A 213 -4.54 -12.90 -14.60
C MET A 213 -3.37 -12.08 -14.02
N LEU A 214 -3.19 -10.83 -14.46
CA LEU A 214 -2.13 -9.95 -13.94
C LEU A 214 -2.35 -9.58 -12.47
N VAL A 215 -3.60 -9.32 -12.08
CA VAL A 215 -3.97 -8.99 -10.68
C VAL A 215 -3.92 -10.24 -9.79
N LEU A 216 -4.35 -11.41 -10.32
CA LEU A 216 -4.28 -12.66 -9.57
C LEU A 216 -2.84 -13.08 -9.24
N CYS A 217 -1.89 -12.89 -10.15
CA CYS A 217 -0.49 -13.30 -9.95
C CYS A 217 0.21 -12.54 -8.81
N VAL A 218 -0.08 -11.25 -8.60
CA VAL A 218 0.52 -10.48 -7.49
C VAL A 218 -0.05 -10.94 -6.13
N GLY A 219 -1.38 -11.11 -6.04
CA GLY A 219 -2.02 -11.63 -4.82
C GLY A 219 -1.59 -13.06 -4.46
N ALA A 220 -1.49 -13.94 -5.45
CA ALA A 220 -1.05 -15.32 -5.25
C ALA A 220 0.43 -15.43 -4.80
N LEU A 221 1.30 -14.54 -5.26
CA LEU A 221 2.71 -14.51 -4.87
C LEU A 221 2.90 -14.11 -3.39
N VAL A 222 2.17 -13.09 -2.93
CA VAL A 222 2.20 -12.64 -1.53
C VAL A 222 1.65 -13.73 -0.59
N LEU A 223 0.53 -14.37 -0.95
CA LEU A 223 -0.06 -15.45 -0.15
C LEU A 223 0.84 -16.70 -0.09
N SER A 224 1.51 -17.04 -1.20
CA SER A 224 2.45 -18.17 -1.25
C SER A 224 3.68 -17.96 -0.35
N THR A 225 4.07 -16.71 -0.11
CA THR A 225 5.22 -16.39 0.75
C THR A 225 4.88 -16.60 2.24
N ARG A 226 3.66 -16.24 2.68
CA ARG A 226 3.24 -16.45 4.08
C ARG A 226 3.05 -17.93 4.46
N LEU A 227 2.52 -18.78 3.58
CA LEU A 227 2.41 -20.23 3.89
C LEU A 227 3.76 -20.93 4.07
N ARG A 228 4.85 -20.39 3.50
CA ARG A 228 6.21 -20.93 3.68
C ARG A 228 6.88 -20.47 4.97
N ALA A 229 6.51 -19.30 5.50
CA ALA A 229 7.00 -18.79 6.77
C ALA A 229 6.30 -19.46 7.97
N SER A 230 5.01 -19.78 7.86
CA SER A 230 4.21 -20.44 8.92
C SER A 230 4.45 -21.96 9.07
N ARG A 231 5.42 -22.54 8.36
CA ARG A 231 5.76 -23.98 8.37
C ARG A 231 7.26 -24.25 8.62
N ARG A 232 7.95 -23.31 9.27
CA ARG A 232 9.32 -23.49 9.78
C ARG A 232 9.34 -23.19 11.28
#